data_AF-A0A383V8E7-F1
#
_entry.id   AF-A0A383V8E7-F1
#
_cell.length_a   1.000
_cell.length_b   1.000
_cell.length_c   1.000
_cell.angle_alpha   90.00
_cell.angle_beta   90.00
_cell.angle_gamma   90.00
#
_symmetry.space_group_name_H-M   'P 1'
#
loop_
_entity.id
_entity.type
_entity.pdbx_description
1 polymer ?
#
loop_
_entity_poly.entity_id
_entity_poly.type
_entity_poly.pdbx_seq_one_letter_code
_entity_poly.pdbx_strand_id
1 'polypeptide(L)'
;MAATEEVLCRKQQQQQMGEDSGVARFGAAVVLESDTAARGRRCSNSTCLAVEGVGVAAFKRCGSCRQRFYCSAHCQRTDWPKGHSKECPALKAAAASVDAGGMPVASQQATTNQLEATMATAAAARMAVS
;
A
#
# COMPACT_ATOMS: atom_id res chain seq x y z
N MET A 1 -55.12 -23.08 3.92
CA MET A 1 -54.10 -22.62 2.96
C MET A 1 -53.75 -21.16 3.27
N ALA A 2 -53.23 -20.87 4.47
CA ALA A 2 -53.02 -19.48 4.95
C ALA A 2 -51.56 -19.20 5.36
N ALA A 3 -50.83 -20.23 5.81
CA ALA A 3 -49.43 -20.10 6.24
C ALA A 3 -48.46 -19.75 5.09
N THR A 4 -48.82 -20.05 3.83
CA THR A 4 -47.99 -19.72 2.67
C THR A 4 -48.08 -18.25 2.29
N GLU A 5 -49.24 -17.62 2.51
CA GLU A 5 -49.48 -16.21 2.19
C GLU A 5 -48.78 -15.28 3.19
N GLU A 6 -48.78 -15.63 4.48
CA GLU A 6 -48.01 -14.89 5.51
C GLU A 6 -46.51 -14.96 5.25
N VAL A 7 -45.99 -16.12 4.85
CA VAL A 7 -44.58 -16.30 4.48
C VAL A 7 -44.22 -15.51 3.21
N LEU A 8 -45.14 -15.41 2.25
CA LEU A 8 -44.95 -14.60 1.05
C LEU A 8 -44.93 -13.10 1.36
N CYS A 9 -45.88 -12.64 2.16
CA CYS A 9 -45.97 -11.24 2.61
C CYS A 9 -44.70 -10.84 3.37
N ARG A 10 -44.19 -11.71 4.25
CA ARG A 10 -42.95 -11.47 5.00
C ARG A 10 -41.72 -11.42 4.09
N LYS A 11 -41.65 -12.30 3.07
CA LYS A 11 -40.59 -12.25 2.03
C LYS A 11 -40.66 -10.97 1.20
N GLN A 12 -41.86 -10.53 0.83
CA GLN A 12 -42.07 -9.32 0.04
C GLN A 12 -41.75 -8.04 0.85
N GLN A 13 -42.11 -8.01 2.13
CA GLN A 13 -41.71 -6.95 3.06
C GLN A 13 -40.18 -6.89 3.21
N GLN A 14 -39.51 -8.04 3.29
CA GLN A 14 -38.04 -8.12 3.37
C GLN A 14 -37.34 -7.65 2.09
N GLN A 15 -37.98 -7.80 0.92
CA GLN A 15 -37.49 -7.25 -0.36
C GLN A 15 -37.71 -5.73 -0.47
N GLN A 16 -38.84 -5.21 0.03
CA GLN A 16 -39.11 -3.76 0.03
C GLN A 16 -38.19 -2.96 0.96
N MET A 17 -37.66 -3.60 2.02
CA MET A 17 -36.70 -2.99 2.95
C MET A 17 -35.24 -3.01 2.44
N GLY A 18 -35.01 -3.39 1.17
CA GLY A 18 -33.68 -3.68 0.60
C GLY A 18 -33.13 -2.69 -0.42
N GLU A 19 -33.64 -1.45 -0.48
CA GLU A 19 -33.19 -0.44 -1.47
C GLU A 19 -32.91 0.94 -0.85
N ASP A 20 -32.52 1.01 0.42
CA ASP A 20 -31.86 2.20 0.93
C ASP A 20 -30.41 2.21 0.42
N SER A 21 -30.11 3.12 -0.52
CA SER A 21 -28.79 3.37 -1.08
C SER A 21 -27.82 3.98 -0.06
N GLY A 22 -27.64 3.31 1.07
CA GLY A 22 -26.68 3.66 2.13
C GLY A 22 -25.33 2.95 2.00
N VAL A 23 -25.12 2.14 0.95
CA VAL A 23 -23.80 1.57 0.64
C VAL A 23 -23.43 1.97 -0.78
N ALA A 24 -22.46 2.89 -0.88
CA ALA A 24 -21.86 3.30 -2.14
C ALA A 24 -21.44 2.05 -2.94
N ARG A 25 -22.12 1.83 -4.07
CA ARG A 25 -21.64 0.89 -5.10
C ARG A 25 -20.43 1.55 -5.73
N PHE A 26 -19.22 1.19 -5.30
CA PHE A 26 -17.97 1.66 -5.91
C PHE A 26 -17.83 1.11 -7.34
N GLY A 27 -18.57 1.69 -8.28
CA GLY A 27 -18.44 1.51 -9.73
C GLY A 27 -17.61 2.62 -10.40
N ALA A 28 -17.16 3.61 -9.63
CA ALA A 28 -15.94 4.31 -9.94
C ALA A 28 -14.84 3.56 -9.20
N ALA A 29 -13.81 3.13 -9.93
CA ALA A 29 -12.50 2.92 -9.33
C ALA A 29 -12.04 4.28 -8.81
N VAL A 30 -12.53 4.66 -7.62
CA VAL A 30 -11.80 5.60 -6.80
C VAL A 30 -10.57 4.81 -6.44
N VAL A 31 -9.48 5.07 -7.17
CA VAL A 31 -8.16 4.79 -6.66
C VAL A 31 -8.12 5.57 -5.35
N LEU A 32 -8.43 4.89 -4.25
CA LEU A 32 -8.02 5.35 -2.93
C LEU A 32 -6.49 5.27 -3.02
N GLU A 33 -5.88 6.33 -3.55
CA GLU A 33 -4.45 6.57 -3.49
C GLU A 33 -4.11 6.71 -2.01
N SER A 34 -4.01 5.57 -1.34
CA SER A 34 -3.34 5.40 -0.06
C SER A 34 -3.54 6.59 0.88
N ASP A 35 -4.71 6.72 1.51
CA ASP A 35 -4.82 7.58 2.71
C ASP A 35 -3.87 7.12 3.84
N THR A 36 -3.29 5.92 3.70
CA THR A 36 -2.14 5.45 4.49
C THR A 36 -0.78 5.99 4.02
N ALA A 37 -0.64 6.47 2.78
CA ALA A 37 0.52 7.24 2.29
C ALA A 37 0.45 8.73 2.67
N ALA A 38 -0.72 9.26 3.01
CA ALA A 38 -0.91 10.64 3.48
C ALA A 38 -0.41 10.89 4.92
N ARG A 39 0.03 9.85 5.65
CA ARG A 39 0.76 10.03 6.90
C ARG A 39 2.16 10.54 6.55
N GLY A 40 2.35 11.87 6.57
CA GLY A 40 3.63 12.49 6.23
C GLY A 40 4.80 11.93 7.05
N ARG A 41 6.02 12.21 6.59
CA ARG A 41 7.23 11.63 7.19
C ARG A 41 7.37 12.07 8.65
N ARG A 42 7.78 11.15 9.52
CA ARG A 42 8.04 11.45 10.94
C ARG A 42 9.46 11.95 11.15
N CYS A 43 9.64 12.77 12.18
CA CYS A 43 10.96 13.18 12.60
C CYS A 43 11.73 11.95 13.06
N SER A 44 12.97 11.88 12.62
CA SER A 44 13.85 10.75 12.88
C SER A 44 14.38 10.68 14.31
N ASN A 45 14.33 11.81 15.03
CA ASN A 45 14.64 11.84 16.45
C ASN A 45 13.48 11.19 17.23
N SER A 46 13.77 10.13 17.95
CA SER A 46 12.78 9.35 18.71
C SER A 46 12.02 10.14 19.77
N THR A 47 12.59 11.25 20.26
CA THR A 47 11.92 12.13 21.24
C THR A 47 11.04 13.20 20.59
N CYS A 48 10.96 13.24 19.26
CA CYS A 48 10.18 14.21 18.51
C CYS A 48 9.00 13.51 17.81
N LEU A 49 7.78 13.93 18.13
CA LEU A 49 6.55 13.38 17.54
C LEU A 49 6.07 14.17 16.31
N ALA A 50 6.89 15.09 15.80
CA ALA A 50 6.53 15.88 14.63
C ALA A 50 6.38 15.00 13.38
N VAL A 51 5.33 15.27 12.62
CA VAL A 51 4.99 14.61 11.36
C VAL A 51 4.85 15.69 10.29
N GLU A 52 5.42 15.47 9.10
CA GLU A 52 5.15 16.35 7.95
C GLU A 52 3.67 16.31 7.60
N GLY A 53 3.12 17.42 7.11
CA GLY A 53 1.71 17.50 6.76
C GLY A 53 1.37 18.79 6.03
N VAL A 54 0.12 18.89 5.59
CA VAL A 54 -0.40 20.06 4.88
C VAL A 54 -0.27 21.29 5.80
N GLY A 55 0.45 22.32 5.35
CA GLY A 55 0.69 23.55 6.11
C GLY A 55 1.90 23.52 7.07
N VAL A 56 2.63 22.40 7.16
CA VAL A 56 3.87 22.29 7.94
C VAL A 56 5.08 22.33 7.01
N ALA A 57 6.15 23.01 7.42
CA ALA A 57 7.40 23.06 6.66
C ALA A 57 7.94 21.64 6.41
N ALA A 58 8.41 21.40 5.18
CA ALA A 58 9.04 20.14 4.81
C ALA A 58 10.26 19.86 5.70
N PHE A 59 10.43 18.60 6.10
CA PHE A 59 11.54 18.18 6.93
C PHE A 59 12.83 18.20 6.12
N LYS A 60 13.90 18.55 6.81
CA LYS A 60 15.24 18.60 6.25
C LYS A 60 15.89 17.24 6.35
N ARG A 61 16.58 16.85 5.27
CA ARG A 61 17.38 15.64 5.24
C ARG A 61 18.77 15.90 5.82
N CYS A 62 19.38 14.87 6.39
CA CYS A 62 20.79 14.92 6.76
C CYS A 62 21.64 15.18 5.50
N GLY A 63 22.51 16.20 5.53
CA GLY A 63 23.33 16.57 4.37
C GLY A 63 24.31 15.49 3.92
N SER A 64 24.77 14.63 4.84
CA SER A 64 25.77 13.59 4.55
C SER A 64 25.15 12.31 3.99
N CYS A 65 24.21 11.70 4.71
CA CYS A 65 23.64 10.40 4.32
C CYS A 65 22.33 10.53 3.53
N ARG A 66 21.64 11.68 3.60
CA ARG A 66 20.35 11.97 2.93
C ARG A 66 19.19 11.00 3.24
N GLN A 67 19.39 9.99 4.09
CA GLN A 67 18.38 9.00 4.45
C GLN A 67 17.48 9.42 5.62
N ARG A 68 17.98 10.24 6.54
CA ARG A 68 17.30 10.59 7.81
C ARG A 68 16.67 11.98 7.73
N PHE A 69 15.44 12.15 8.24
CA PHE A 69 14.61 13.36 8.10
C PHE A 69 14.32 14.02 9.45
N TYR A 70 14.47 15.34 9.52
CA TYR A 70 14.29 16.11 10.76
C TYR A 70 13.47 17.36 10.51
N CYS A 71 12.54 17.65 11.43
CA CYS A 71 11.76 18.89 11.38
C CYS A 71 12.62 20.15 11.59
N SER A 72 13.77 20.03 12.27
CA SER A 72 14.67 21.15 12.56
C SER A 72 16.12 20.71 12.71
N ALA A 73 17.05 21.67 12.58
CA ALA A 73 18.47 21.46 12.87
C ALA A 73 18.74 21.11 14.35
N HIS A 74 17.84 21.50 15.26
CA HIS A 74 17.91 21.08 16.65
C HIS A 74 17.71 19.56 16.77
N CYS A 75 16.65 19.01 16.15
CA CYS A 75 16.38 17.58 16.19
C CYS A 75 17.51 16.74 15.58
N GLN A 76 18.15 17.23 14.51
CA GLN A 76 19.33 16.57 13.93
C GLN A 76 20.51 16.53 14.92
N ARG A 77 20.83 17.66 15.57
CA ARG A 77 21.95 17.73 16.53
C ARG A 77 21.71 16.89 17.77
N THR A 78 20.47 16.79 18.25
CA THR A 78 20.13 15.95 19.41
C THR A 78 20.16 14.46 19.08
N ASP A 79 19.89 14.07 17.83
CA ASP A 79 19.93 12.68 17.37
C ASP A 79 21.36 12.20 17.08
N TRP A 80 22.26 13.15 16.75
CA TRP A 80 23.67 12.88 16.44
C TRP A 80 24.41 12.04 17.50
N PRO A 81 24.47 12.46 18.78
CA PRO A 81 25.13 11.67 19.83
C PRO A 81 24.33 10.43 20.25
N LYS A 82 23.01 10.38 19.98
CA LYS A 82 22.16 9.25 20.37
C LYS A 82 22.39 8.00 19.54
N GLY A 83 22.93 8.13 18.34
CA GLY A 83 23.24 6.98 17.48
C GLY A 83 23.50 7.35 16.03
N HIS A 84 22.93 8.47 15.54
CA HIS A 84 23.04 8.80 14.12
C HIS A 84 24.49 9.00 13.66
N SER A 85 25.40 9.46 14.52
CA SER A 85 26.84 9.55 14.21
C SER A 85 27.47 8.23 13.76
N LYS A 86 27.03 7.10 14.33
CA LYS A 86 27.53 5.75 14.00
C LYS A 86 26.87 5.20 12.75
N GLU A 87 25.59 5.50 12.56
CA GLU A 87 24.80 5.00 11.43
C GLU A 87 25.01 5.81 10.13
N CYS A 88 25.30 7.11 10.25
CA CYS A 88 25.40 8.04 9.12
C CYS A 88 26.40 7.58 8.04
N PRO A 89 27.62 7.09 8.36
CA PRO A 89 28.55 6.59 7.34
C PRO A 89 28.01 5.36 6.59
N ALA A 90 27.38 4.43 7.30
CA ALA A 90 26.79 3.22 6.70
C ALA A 90 25.62 3.58 5.77
N LEU A 91 24.75 4.49 6.22
CA LEU A 91 23.63 5.00 5.42
C LEU A 91 24.11 5.81 4.21
N LYS A 92 25.23 6.53 4.33
CA LYS A 92 25.85 7.24 3.21
C LYS A 92 26.34 6.26 2.14
N ALA A 93 26.97 5.16 2.54
CA ALA A 93 27.41 4.12 1.60
C ALA A 93 26.21 3.47 0.90
N ALA A 94 25.15 3.15 1.64
CA ALA A 94 23.91 2.60 1.07
C ALA A 94 23.18 3.60 0.15
N ALA A 95 23.21 4.90 0.46
CA ALA A 95 22.62 5.92 -0.40
C ALA A 95 23.35 6.05 -1.75
N ALA A 96 24.66 5.78 -1.78
CA ALA A 96 25.44 5.82 -3.02
C ALA A 96 25.11 4.67 -3.98
N SER A 97 24.62 3.52 -3.48
CA SER A 97 24.30 2.37 -4.33
C SER A 97 22.88 2.38 -4.91
N VAL A 98 21.95 3.14 -4.33
CA VAL A 98 20.54 3.19 -4.79
C VAL A 98 20.30 4.14 -5.95
N ASP A 99 21.18 5.12 -6.17
CA ASP A 99 21.07 6.06 -7.31
C ASP A 99 21.39 5.40 -8.67
N ALA A 100 21.93 4.16 -8.67
CA ALA A 100 22.13 3.35 -9.87
C ALA A 100 20.99 2.33 -10.12
N GLY A 101 19.99 2.27 -9.24
CA GLY A 101 18.99 1.20 -9.18
C GLY A 101 17.58 1.69 -9.46
N GLY A 102 17.32 2.24 -10.65
CA GLY A 102 15.99 2.16 -11.23
C GLY A 102 15.58 0.69 -11.27
N MET A 103 14.46 0.34 -10.64
CA MET A 103 13.99 -1.04 -10.57
C MET A 103 13.87 -1.63 -12.00
N PRO A 104 14.56 -2.73 -12.34
CA PRO A 104 14.14 -3.53 -13.48
C PRO A 104 12.86 -4.25 -13.05
N VAL A 105 11.74 -3.89 -13.65
CA VAL A 105 10.47 -4.63 -13.56
C VAL A 105 10.54 -5.94 -14.36
N ALA A 106 11.57 -6.75 -14.15
CA ALA A 106 11.90 -7.91 -14.97
C ALA A 106 11.60 -9.27 -14.29
N SER A 107 10.86 -9.28 -13.18
CA SER A 107 10.62 -10.53 -12.42
C SER A 107 9.17 -11.03 -12.43
N GLN A 108 8.32 -10.54 -13.34
CA GLN A 108 6.90 -10.94 -13.39
C GLN A 108 6.50 -11.74 -14.65
N GLN A 109 7.38 -11.92 -15.63
CA GLN A 109 7.04 -12.60 -16.90
C GLN A 109 7.31 -14.12 -16.88
N ALA A 110 8.01 -14.63 -15.87
CA ALA A 110 8.34 -16.06 -15.80
C ALA A 110 7.18 -16.92 -15.25
N THR A 111 6.28 -16.34 -14.45
CA THR A 111 5.16 -17.08 -13.83
C THR A 111 3.93 -17.19 -14.74
N THR A 112 3.74 -16.27 -15.68
CA THR A 112 2.60 -16.29 -16.63
C THR A 112 2.76 -17.42 -17.66
N ASN A 113 3.97 -17.61 -18.20
CA ASN A 113 4.22 -18.61 -19.25
C ASN A 113 4.07 -20.07 -18.75
N GLN A 114 4.16 -20.31 -17.44
CA GLN A 114 3.97 -21.63 -16.84
C GLN A 114 2.47 -22.02 -16.72
N LEU A 115 1.59 -21.04 -16.57
CA LEU A 115 0.14 -21.28 -16.41
C LEU A 115 -0.53 -21.56 -17.76
N GLU A 116 -0.11 -20.89 -18.84
CA GLU A 116 -0.67 -21.12 -20.18
C GLU A 116 -0.27 -22.49 -20.75
N ALA A 117 0.97 -22.94 -20.49
CA ALA A 117 1.47 -24.25 -20.96
C ALA A 117 0.76 -25.46 -20.32
N THR A 118 0.27 -25.32 -19.07
CA THR A 118 -0.47 -26.41 -18.38
C THR A 118 -1.93 -26.47 -18.80
N MET A 119 -2.56 -25.35 -19.17
CA MET A 119 -3.94 -25.35 -19.67
C MET A 119 -4.06 -25.92 -21.10
N ALA A 120 -3.04 -25.74 -21.95
CA ALA A 120 -3.02 -26.29 -23.31
C ALA A 120 -2.88 -27.82 -23.35
N THR A 121 -2.12 -28.41 -22.42
CA THR A 121 -1.94 -29.87 -22.34
C THR A 121 -3.17 -30.58 -21.76
N ALA A 122 -3.95 -29.92 -20.90
CA ALA A 122 -5.21 -30.46 -20.38
C ALA A 122 -6.34 -30.52 -21.44
N ALA A 123 -6.31 -29.69 -22.48
CA ALA A 123 -7.29 -29.70 -23.57
C ALA A 123 -7.08 -30.89 -24.53
N ALA A 124 -5.83 -31.25 -24.83
CA ALA A 124 -5.51 -32.35 -25.74
C ALA A 124 -5.85 -33.74 -25.17
N ALA A 125 -5.77 -33.93 -23.86
CA ALA A 125 -6.07 -35.21 -23.20
C ALA A 125 -7.57 -35.60 -23.26
N ARG A 126 -8.47 -34.64 -23.52
CA ARG A 126 -9.93 -34.89 -23.56
C ARG A 126 -10.44 -35.36 -24.93
N MET A 127 -9.61 -35.31 -25.98
CA MET A 127 -10.00 -35.72 -27.35
C MET A 127 -9.52 -37.13 -27.75
N ALA A 128 -8.79 -37.84 -26.89
CA ALA A 128 -8.25 -39.17 -27.17
C ALA A 128 -9.03 -40.33 -26.51
N VAL A 129 -10.19 -40.07 -25.90
CA VAL A 129 -11.06 -41.08 -25.28
C VAL A 129 -12.44 -41.16 -25.95
N SER A 130 -12.47 -41.05 -27.28
CA SER A 130 -13.65 -41.30 -28.11
C SER A 130 -13.30 -42.24 -29.26
#